data_AF-A0A7R7TFG9-F1
#
_entry.id   AF-A0A7R7TFG9-F1
#
_cell.length_a   1.000
_cell.length_b   1.000
_cell.length_c   1.000
_cell.angle_alpha   90.00
_cell.angle_beta   90.00
_cell.angle_gamma   90.00
#
_symmetry.space_group_name_H-M   'P 1'
#
loop_
_entity.id
_entity.type
_entity.pdbx_description
1 polymer ?
#
loop_
_entity_poly.entity_id
_entity_poly.type
_entity_poly.pdbx_seq_one_letter_code
_entity_poly.pdbx_strand_id
1 'polypeptide(L)'
;MAFLARTDPEEPLPDHLRGVASFAEGFLAPLGLGPEGRVLGLCHDLGKATPYFQEMLRGKRPRGDPLTWHALPGALFAAWVAQKEGLKEPLLLFLAILGHHGSLPTPWGKLPLELLKGRFPKEGAWKVLPEQLKALAGPDFRALVQALGLPDPTPFLEGEALKVAKALALEADALLDQEGEDLSRHFRLALLYSALLDADRRQAGRVPPPSPAPIPSGAVEAYLGGRPAQGPLAPHREALLRGVAEALKAPLEALFPARLTLTAPTGAGKTLAALRFALGLRERVREELGLLPKVVYTLPYIAIADQVAEVARRVLAAAGLSPEAHLLVHHHLALSRLREEDPVEEALLLQETWDREVVVTTFHQVFPALVGPGSPLRRLHTLAEGAILILDEVQTLPAELWPLLRGLLRALPGRVTVVSMTATQPRLVEGRELAPRLPGYPRRVRLAFPRLQAYTVSPLLRRALKNLPPPLLGREDWRHVPREAVADYYDEEVGFKWEMDQFL
;
A
#
# COMPACT_ATOMS: atom_id res chain seq x y z
N MET A 1 -1.48 -13.23 -36.89
CA MET A 1 -2.33 -12.03 -36.78
C MET A 1 -1.66 -11.05 -35.80
N ALA A 2 -1.72 -9.73 -36.03
CA ALA A 2 -1.18 -8.76 -35.06
C ALA A 2 -2.20 -8.54 -33.93
N PHE A 3 -1.82 -8.87 -32.70
CA PHE A 3 -2.64 -8.62 -31.51
C PHE A 3 -2.46 -7.18 -31.03
N LEU A 4 -3.57 -6.52 -30.70
CA LEU A 4 -3.56 -5.16 -30.15
C LEU A 4 -3.94 -5.17 -28.68
N ALA A 5 -3.28 -4.34 -27.87
CA ALA A 5 -3.70 -4.05 -26.51
C ALA A 5 -4.89 -3.07 -26.49
N ARG A 6 -4.90 -2.12 -27.43
CA ARG A 6 -5.92 -1.08 -27.64
C ARG A 6 -5.80 -0.47 -29.04
N THR A 7 -6.82 0.27 -29.45
CA THR A 7 -6.95 0.84 -30.81
C THR A 7 -6.82 2.36 -30.88
N ASP A 8 -6.84 3.06 -29.73
CA ASP A 8 -6.70 4.52 -29.69
C ASP A 8 -5.88 4.97 -28.45
N PRO A 9 -4.62 5.39 -28.64
CA PRO A 9 -3.81 5.16 -29.85
C PRO A 9 -3.62 3.65 -30.09
N GLU A 10 -3.41 3.24 -31.34
CA GLU A 10 -3.09 1.84 -31.64
C GLU A 10 -1.80 1.43 -30.92
N GLU A 11 -1.89 0.34 -30.16
CA GLU A 11 -0.75 -0.22 -29.43
C GLU A 11 -0.69 -1.75 -29.62
N PRO A 12 0.39 -2.28 -30.20
CA PRO A 12 0.61 -3.72 -30.30
C PRO A 12 0.71 -4.35 -28.91
N LEU A 13 0.02 -5.48 -28.72
CA LEU A 13 0.04 -6.22 -27.45
C LEU A 13 1.45 -6.64 -27.01
N PRO A 14 2.35 -7.14 -27.89
CA PRO A 14 3.72 -7.50 -27.47
C PRO A 14 4.49 -6.30 -26.90
N ASP A 15 4.32 -5.12 -27.48
CA ASP A 15 5.07 -3.92 -27.10
C ASP A 15 4.55 -3.39 -25.77
N HIS A 16 3.22 -3.38 -25.60
CA HIS A 16 2.57 -3.08 -24.34
C HIS A 16 3.09 -3.99 -23.21
N LEU A 17 3.02 -5.32 -23.39
CA LEU A 17 3.45 -6.28 -22.38
C LEU A 17 4.94 -6.14 -22.02
N ARG A 18 5.82 -5.89 -22.99
CA ARG A 18 7.26 -5.64 -22.73
C ARG A 18 7.49 -4.34 -21.97
N GLY A 19 6.76 -3.28 -22.31
CA GLY A 19 6.86 -2.00 -21.62
C GLY A 19 6.42 -2.10 -20.16
N VAL A 20 5.25 -2.71 -19.91
CA VAL A 20 4.77 -2.98 -18.55
C VAL A 20 5.75 -3.86 -17.78
N ALA A 21 6.29 -4.91 -18.41
CA ALA A 21 7.30 -5.78 -17.78
C ALA A 21 8.56 -5.01 -17.40
N SER A 22 9.07 -4.15 -18.29
CA SER A 22 10.26 -3.35 -18.03
C SER A 22 10.06 -2.40 -16.85
N PHE A 23 8.89 -1.74 -16.74
CA PHE A 23 8.60 -0.87 -15.60
C PHE A 23 8.42 -1.66 -14.32
N ALA A 24 7.59 -2.70 -14.32
CA ALA A 24 7.30 -3.49 -13.13
C ALA A 24 8.56 -4.21 -12.59
N GLU A 25 9.41 -4.75 -13.47
CA GLU A 25 10.71 -5.31 -13.11
C GLU A 25 11.63 -4.24 -12.49
N GLY A 26 11.70 -3.05 -13.10
CA GLY A 26 12.48 -1.93 -12.59
C GLY A 26 12.06 -1.46 -11.20
N PHE A 27 10.74 -1.33 -10.96
CA PHE A 27 10.20 -0.91 -9.66
C PHE A 27 10.45 -1.95 -8.56
N LEU A 28 10.40 -3.23 -8.91
CA LEU A 28 10.48 -4.33 -7.95
C LEU A 28 11.89 -4.89 -7.76
N ALA A 29 12.82 -4.63 -8.68
CA ALA A 29 14.21 -5.08 -8.58
C ALA A 29 14.94 -4.58 -7.30
N PRO A 30 14.82 -3.30 -6.88
CA PRO A 30 15.42 -2.82 -5.63
C PRO A 30 14.91 -3.52 -4.36
N LEU A 31 13.75 -4.19 -4.47
CA LEU A 31 13.07 -4.93 -3.40
C LEU A 31 13.29 -6.45 -3.50
N GLY A 32 14.08 -6.91 -4.49
CA GLY A 32 14.33 -8.33 -4.72
C GLY A 32 13.16 -9.09 -5.37
N LEU A 33 12.24 -8.36 -6.01
CA LEU A 33 11.03 -8.90 -6.66
C LEU A 33 11.02 -8.64 -8.19
N GLY A 34 12.19 -8.35 -8.77
CA GLY A 34 12.34 -8.04 -10.20
C GLY A 34 11.79 -9.14 -11.12
N PRO A 35 12.16 -10.43 -10.94
CA PRO A 35 11.62 -11.54 -11.73
C PRO A 35 10.09 -11.63 -11.67
N GLU A 36 9.50 -11.44 -10.49
CA GLU A 36 8.04 -11.38 -10.33
C GLU A 36 7.45 -10.19 -11.08
N GLY A 37 8.09 -9.02 -11.03
CA GLY A 37 7.71 -7.83 -11.82
C GLY A 37 7.71 -8.09 -13.33
N ARG A 38 8.75 -8.76 -13.84
CA ARG A 38 8.83 -9.16 -15.25
C ARG A 38 7.66 -10.07 -15.63
N VAL A 39 7.40 -11.13 -14.85
CA VAL A 39 6.30 -12.06 -15.12
C VAL A 39 4.94 -11.38 -15.03
N LEU A 40 4.74 -10.46 -14.06
CA LEU A 40 3.51 -9.67 -13.97
C LEU A 40 3.24 -8.91 -15.27
N GLY A 41 4.20 -8.09 -15.71
CA GLY A 41 3.99 -7.26 -16.89
C GLY A 41 3.81 -8.06 -18.18
N LEU A 42 4.61 -9.12 -18.37
CA LEU A 42 4.51 -9.97 -19.56
C LEU A 42 3.20 -10.77 -19.64
N CYS A 43 2.58 -11.09 -18.50
CA CYS A 43 1.46 -12.01 -18.45
C CYS A 43 0.09 -11.34 -18.21
N HIS A 44 0.05 -10.16 -17.57
CA HIS A 44 -1.21 -9.62 -17.02
C HIS A 44 -2.35 -9.52 -18.03
N ASP A 45 -2.00 -9.17 -19.27
CA ASP A 45 -2.92 -8.90 -20.37
C ASP A 45 -2.88 -9.94 -21.49
N LEU A 46 -2.24 -11.10 -21.29
CA LEU A 46 -2.16 -12.15 -22.31
C LEU A 46 -3.54 -12.64 -22.78
N GLY A 47 -4.56 -12.55 -21.92
CA GLY A 47 -5.94 -12.87 -22.32
C GLY A 47 -6.50 -11.97 -23.43
N LYS A 48 -5.91 -10.80 -23.67
CA LYS A 48 -6.27 -9.91 -24.79
C LYS A 48 -5.95 -10.53 -26.16
N ALA A 49 -5.09 -11.56 -26.21
CA ALA A 49 -4.82 -12.32 -27.43
C ALA A 49 -5.99 -13.22 -27.86
N THR A 50 -7.04 -13.38 -27.04
CA THR A 50 -8.24 -14.11 -27.45
C THR A 50 -8.93 -13.41 -28.63
N PRO A 51 -9.46 -14.16 -29.61
CA PRO A 51 -10.18 -13.57 -30.73
C PRO A 51 -11.38 -12.74 -30.26
N TYR A 52 -12.01 -13.13 -29.15
CA TYR A 52 -13.13 -12.41 -28.55
C TYR A 52 -12.77 -10.99 -28.10
N PHE A 53 -11.64 -10.82 -27.41
CA PHE A 53 -11.17 -9.48 -27.04
C PHE A 53 -10.78 -8.66 -28.27
N GLN A 54 -10.12 -9.29 -29.23
CA GLN A 54 -9.70 -8.68 -30.49
C GLN A 54 -10.89 -8.25 -31.37
N GLU A 55 -12.00 -8.99 -31.37
CA GLU A 55 -13.26 -8.63 -32.01
C GLU A 55 -13.93 -7.43 -31.32
N MET A 56 -13.91 -7.43 -29.98
CA MET A 56 -14.47 -6.34 -29.18
C MET A 56 -13.72 -5.01 -29.42
N LEU A 57 -12.39 -5.04 -29.49
CA LEU A 57 -11.59 -3.85 -29.86
C LEU A 57 -11.97 -3.28 -31.23
N ARG A 58 -12.37 -4.15 -32.17
CA ARG A 58 -12.77 -3.76 -33.54
C ARG A 58 -14.26 -3.48 -33.69
N GLY A 59 -15.01 -3.42 -32.59
CA GLY A 59 -16.45 -3.17 -32.60
C GLY A 59 -17.32 -4.32 -33.15
N LYS A 60 -16.73 -5.52 -33.33
CA LYS A 60 -17.44 -6.71 -33.85
C LYS A 60 -18.13 -7.53 -32.75
N ARG A 61 -17.79 -7.27 -31.49
CA ARG A 61 -18.36 -7.91 -30.30
C ARG A 61 -18.66 -6.84 -29.24
N PRO A 62 -19.81 -6.90 -28.54
CA PRO A 62 -20.16 -5.90 -27.54
C PRO A 62 -19.18 -5.90 -26.35
N ARG A 63 -18.94 -4.71 -25.79
CA ARG A 63 -18.25 -4.58 -24.50
C ARG A 63 -19.11 -5.22 -23.41
N GLY A 64 -18.47 -5.95 -22.49
CA GLY A 64 -19.13 -6.62 -21.37
C GLY A 64 -19.55 -8.07 -21.64
N ASP A 65 -19.38 -8.59 -22.86
CA ASP A 65 -19.49 -10.01 -23.15
C ASP A 65 -18.47 -10.79 -22.28
N PRO A 66 -18.89 -11.79 -21.49
CA PRO A 66 -18.00 -12.56 -20.62
C PRO A 66 -16.77 -13.15 -21.32
N LEU A 67 -16.87 -13.53 -22.59
CA LEU A 67 -15.73 -14.06 -23.37
C LEU A 67 -14.63 -13.01 -23.63
N THR A 68 -14.93 -11.73 -23.44
CA THR A 68 -13.97 -10.62 -23.54
C THR A 68 -13.19 -10.36 -22.25
N TRP A 69 -13.55 -11.02 -21.13
CA TRP A 69 -12.81 -10.86 -19.88
C TRP A 69 -11.44 -11.53 -19.98
N HIS A 70 -10.36 -10.76 -19.83
CA HIS A 70 -9.00 -11.21 -20.16
C HIS A 70 -8.09 -11.45 -18.93
N ALA A 71 -8.48 -10.97 -17.75
CA ALA A 71 -7.62 -11.05 -16.56
C ALA A 71 -7.36 -12.49 -16.08
N LEU A 72 -8.37 -13.38 -16.10
CA LEU A 72 -8.25 -14.74 -15.58
C LEU A 72 -7.27 -15.63 -16.38
N PRO A 73 -7.32 -15.68 -17.74
CA PRO A 73 -6.31 -16.39 -18.53
C PRO A 73 -4.88 -15.91 -18.24
N GLY A 74 -4.65 -14.60 -18.20
CA GLY A 74 -3.33 -14.00 -17.91
C GLY A 74 -2.83 -14.33 -16.50
N ALA A 75 -3.70 -14.25 -15.50
CA ALA A 75 -3.38 -14.55 -14.10
C ALA A 75 -2.97 -16.03 -13.91
N LEU A 76 -3.71 -16.97 -14.53
CA LEU A 76 -3.36 -18.40 -14.46
C LEU A 76 -2.06 -18.70 -15.20
N PHE A 77 -1.84 -18.06 -16.37
CA PHE A 77 -0.61 -18.22 -17.11
C PHE A 77 0.60 -17.71 -16.32
N ALA A 78 0.47 -16.55 -15.66
CA ALA A 78 1.54 -16.01 -14.80
C ALA A 78 1.89 -16.93 -13.64
N ALA A 79 0.88 -17.49 -12.95
CA ALA A 79 1.11 -18.46 -11.87
C ALA A 79 1.78 -19.74 -12.38
N TRP A 80 1.40 -20.19 -13.58
CA TRP A 80 2.04 -21.34 -14.24
C TRP A 80 3.51 -21.06 -14.59
N VAL A 81 3.80 -19.90 -15.20
CA VAL A 81 5.17 -19.47 -15.50
C VAL A 81 6.00 -19.36 -14.22
N ALA A 82 5.45 -18.75 -13.16
CA ALA A 82 6.10 -18.66 -11.87
C ALA A 82 6.49 -20.03 -11.31
N GLN A 83 5.62 -21.04 -11.42
CA GLN A 83 5.94 -22.42 -11.02
C GLN A 83 7.06 -23.04 -11.88
N LYS A 84 7.06 -22.81 -13.20
CA LYS A 84 8.08 -23.34 -14.11
C LYS A 84 9.45 -22.68 -13.91
N GLU A 85 9.47 -21.39 -13.59
CA GLU A 85 10.69 -20.61 -13.34
C GLU A 85 11.16 -20.70 -11.88
N GLY A 86 10.44 -21.41 -11.00
CA GLY A 86 10.80 -21.56 -9.60
C GLY A 86 10.62 -20.29 -8.76
N LEU A 87 9.78 -19.36 -9.21
CA LEU A 87 9.42 -18.15 -8.47
C LEU A 87 8.56 -18.49 -7.25
N LYS A 88 8.74 -17.74 -6.17
CA LYS A 88 8.01 -17.94 -4.92
C LYS A 88 6.60 -17.35 -5.03
N GLU A 89 5.67 -17.93 -4.26
CA GLU A 89 4.31 -17.40 -4.05
C GLU A 89 3.50 -17.13 -5.35
N PRO A 90 3.28 -18.13 -6.23
CA PRO A 90 2.48 -17.97 -7.47
C PRO A 90 1.08 -17.42 -7.23
N LEU A 91 0.48 -17.70 -6.07
CA LEU A 91 -0.81 -17.16 -5.66
C LEU A 91 -0.82 -15.63 -5.63
N LEU A 92 0.27 -14.99 -5.21
CA LEU A 92 0.30 -13.53 -5.13
C LEU A 92 0.36 -12.88 -6.51
N LEU A 93 1.10 -13.48 -7.46
CA LEU A 93 1.09 -13.02 -8.86
C LEU A 93 -0.30 -13.18 -9.49
N PHE A 94 -0.94 -14.33 -9.24
CA PHE A 94 -2.30 -14.59 -9.70
C PHE A 94 -3.27 -13.52 -9.18
N LEU A 95 -3.25 -13.20 -7.88
CA LEU A 95 -4.17 -12.22 -7.28
C LEU A 95 -3.89 -10.81 -7.77
N ALA A 96 -2.62 -10.42 -7.90
CA ALA A 96 -2.24 -9.10 -8.40
C ALA A 96 -2.75 -8.88 -9.83
N ILE A 97 -2.55 -9.86 -10.73
CA ILE A 97 -3.08 -9.78 -12.10
C ILE A 97 -4.61 -9.88 -12.08
N LEU A 98 -5.22 -10.79 -11.33
CA LEU A 98 -6.68 -10.91 -11.37
C LEU A 98 -7.39 -9.62 -10.92
N GLY A 99 -6.77 -8.87 -10.00
CA GLY A 99 -7.31 -7.62 -9.45
C GLY A 99 -7.01 -6.36 -10.27
N HIS A 100 -6.14 -6.37 -11.29
CA HIS A 100 -5.56 -5.14 -11.86
C HIS A 100 -6.58 -4.18 -12.52
N HIS A 101 -7.77 -4.64 -12.89
CA HIS A 101 -8.87 -3.78 -13.38
C HIS A 101 -9.77 -3.21 -12.26
N GLY A 102 -9.47 -3.48 -10.99
CA GLY A 102 -10.34 -3.10 -9.88
C GLY A 102 -9.64 -3.04 -8.53
N SER A 103 -9.94 -3.99 -7.67
CA SER A 103 -9.35 -4.11 -6.34
C SER A 103 -8.77 -5.49 -6.13
N LEU A 104 -7.76 -5.57 -5.26
CA LEU A 104 -7.19 -6.83 -4.81
C LEU A 104 -8.29 -7.74 -4.26
N PRO A 105 -8.47 -8.93 -4.85
CA PRO A 105 -9.41 -9.89 -4.33
C PRO A 105 -8.84 -10.62 -3.12
N THR A 106 -9.72 -11.15 -2.28
CA THR A 106 -9.34 -12.22 -1.35
C THR A 106 -9.17 -13.54 -2.12
N PRO A 107 -8.22 -14.41 -1.73
CA PRO A 107 -8.03 -15.71 -2.37
C PRO A 107 -9.33 -16.51 -2.50
N TRP A 108 -10.07 -16.65 -1.40
CA TRP A 108 -11.31 -17.46 -1.34
C TRP A 108 -12.46 -16.90 -2.17
N GLY A 109 -12.49 -15.58 -2.37
CA GLY A 109 -13.50 -14.95 -3.23
C GLY A 109 -13.30 -15.22 -4.72
N LYS A 110 -12.11 -15.71 -5.13
CA LYS A 110 -11.76 -15.94 -6.55
C LYS A 110 -11.35 -17.36 -6.88
N LEU A 111 -10.99 -18.16 -5.88
CA LEU A 111 -10.61 -19.58 -6.01
C LEU A 111 -11.65 -20.47 -5.31
N PRO A 112 -12.77 -20.80 -5.99
CA PRO A 112 -13.83 -21.61 -5.39
C PRO A 112 -13.41 -23.08 -5.19
N LEU A 113 -13.98 -23.72 -4.17
CA LEU A 113 -13.69 -25.10 -3.77
C LEU A 113 -13.92 -26.16 -4.87
N GLU A 114 -14.70 -25.84 -5.91
CA GLU A 114 -14.86 -26.75 -7.05
C GLU A 114 -13.54 -27.04 -7.77
N LEU A 115 -12.58 -26.13 -7.72
CA LEU A 115 -11.24 -26.32 -8.28
C LEU A 115 -10.49 -27.48 -7.59
N LEU A 116 -10.74 -27.71 -6.31
CA LEU A 116 -10.15 -28.82 -5.55
C LEU A 116 -10.62 -30.18 -6.08
N LYS A 117 -11.85 -30.23 -6.63
CA LYS A 117 -12.44 -31.40 -7.30
C LYS A 117 -11.86 -31.63 -8.70
N GLY A 118 -10.92 -30.80 -9.17
CA GLY A 118 -10.27 -30.94 -10.46
C GLY A 118 -11.21 -30.62 -11.63
N ARG A 119 -12.07 -29.61 -11.48
CA ARG A 119 -12.91 -29.10 -12.57
C ARG A 119 -13.06 -27.58 -12.49
N PHE A 120 -13.21 -26.93 -13.64
CA PHE A 120 -13.49 -25.49 -13.66
C PHE A 120 -14.92 -25.19 -13.18
N PRO A 121 -15.11 -24.14 -12.38
CA PRO A 121 -16.42 -23.66 -11.97
C PRO A 121 -17.30 -23.23 -13.15
N LYS A 122 -18.62 -23.33 -12.98
CA LYS A 122 -19.60 -23.01 -14.04
C LYS A 122 -20.17 -21.59 -13.96
N GLU A 123 -19.54 -20.72 -13.18
CA GLU A 123 -20.00 -19.35 -12.92
C GLU A 123 -18.90 -18.31 -13.19
N GLY A 124 -19.31 -17.06 -13.40
CA GLY A 124 -18.40 -15.94 -13.62
C GLY A 124 -17.38 -16.18 -14.74
N ALA A 125 -16.15 -15.67 -14.56
CA ALA A 125 -15.07 -15.81 -15.55
C ALA A 125 -14.63 -17.27 -15.75
N TRP A 126 -14.80 -18.12 -14.73
CA TRP A 126 -14.47 -19.54 -14.81
C TRP A 126 -15.35 -20.28 -15.83
N LYS A 127 -16.61 -19.86 -16.00
CA LYS A 127 -17.56 -20.46 -16.96
C LYS A 127 -17.04 -20.42 -18.39
N VAL A 128 -16.41 -19.32 -18.78
CA VAL A 128 -15.96 -19.05 -20.15
C VAL A 128 -14.48 -19.39 -20.39
N LEU A 129 -13.71 -19.55 -19.31
CA LEU A 129 -12.28 -19.86 -19.37
C LEU A 129 -11.94 -21.06 -20.30
N PRO A 130 -12.65 -22.21 -20.27
CA PRO A 130 -12.33 -23.32 -21.17
C PRO A 130 -12.40 -22.95 -22.66
N GLU A 131 -13.38 -22.13 -23.03
CA GLU A 131 -13.55 -21.66 -24.40
C GLU A 131 -12.43 -20.67 -24.78
N GLN A 132 -12.06 -19.77 -23.86
CA GLN A 132 -10.94 -18.84 -24.06
C GLN A 132 -9.60 -19.59 -24.22
N LEU A 133 -9.32 -20.59 -23.38
CA LEU A 133 -8.11 -21.40 -23.49
C LEU A 133 -8.05 -22.15 -24.83
N LYS A 134 -9.17 -22.73 -25.27
CA LYS A 134 -9.26 -23.38 -26.58
C LYS A 134 -8.99 -22.40 -27.71
N ALA A 135 -9.51 -21.18 -27.63
CA ALA A 135 -9.30 -20.14 -28.63
C ALA A 135 -7.83 -19.64 -28.68
N LEU A 136 -7.09 -19.74 -27.56
CA LEU A 136 -5.66 -19.41 -27.49
C LEU A 136 -4.75 -20.51 -28.03
N ALA A 137 -5.24 -21.73 -28.29
CA ALA A 137 -4.42 -22.86 -28.79
C ALA A 137 -3.94 -22.74 -30.25
N GLY A 138 -4.03 -21.54 -30.84
CA GLY A 138 -3.57 -21.25 -32.20
C GLY A 138 -2.06 -20.94 -32.30
N PRO A 139 -1.47 -21.02 -33.50
CA PRO A 139 -0.05 -20.74 -33.73
C PRO A 139 0.33 -19.29 -33.43
N ASP A 140 -0.59 -18.34 -33.62
CA ASP A 140 -0.35 -16.91 -33.36
C ASP A 140 -0.05 -16.63 -31.88
N PHE A 141 -0.78 -17.26 -30.94
CA PHE A 141 -0.53 -17.09 -29.51
C PHE A 141 0.80 -17.74 -29.10
N ARG A 142 1.12 -18.91 -29.64
CA ARG A 142 2.43 -19.55 -29.42
C ARG A 142 3.59 -18.65 -29.87
N ALA A 143 3.46 -18.04 -31.05
CA ALA A 143 4.44 -17.09 -31.57
C ALA A 143 4.56 -15.84 -30.67
N LEU A 144 3.44 -15.30 -30.16
CA LEU A 144 3.43 -14.21 -29.20
C LEU A 144 4.23 -14.58 -27.92
N VAL A 145 3.89 -15.70 -27.29
CA VAL A 145 4.52 -16.14 -26.03
C VAL A 145 6.02 -16.40 -26.23
N GLN A 146 6.41 -17.01 -27.34
CA GLN A 146 7.82 -17.22 -27.70
C GLN A 146 8.55 -15.89 -27.91
N ALA A 147 7.93 -14.91 -28.59
CA ALA A 147 8.52 -13.59 -28.80
C ALA A 147 8.67 -12.78 -27.50
N LEU A 148 7.91 -13.10 -26.45
CA LEU A 148 8.04 -12.53 -25.11
C LEU A 148 9.08 -13.26 -24.25
N GLY A 149 9.68 -14.35 -24.75
CA GLY A 149 10.64 -15.17 -24.01
C GLY A 149 10.01 -15.90 -22.83
N LEU A 150 8.74 -16.29 -22.95
CA LEU A 150 8.00 -17.07 -21.97
C LEU A 150 8.02 -18.57 -22.36
N PRO A 151 7.78 -19.49 -21.41
CA PRO A 151 7.71 -20.92 -21.70
C PRO A 151 6.62 -21.28 -22.73
N ASP A 152 6.86 -22.33 -23.51
CA ASP A 152 5.91 -22.83 -24.52
C ASP A 152 4.51 -23.06 -23.91
N PRO A 153 3.45 -22.39 -24.39
CA PRO A 153 2.15 -22.41 -23.74
C PRO A 153 1.37 -23.72 -23.93
N THR A 154 1.83 -24.64 -24.78
CA THR A 154 1.10 -25.88 -25.10
C THR A 154 0.72 -26.71 -23.86
N PRO A 155 1.62 -27.04 -22.91
CA PRO A 155 1.22 -27.80 -21.72
C PRO A 155 0.18 -27.07 -20.85
N PHE A 156 0.26 -25.74 -20.77
CA PHE A 156 -0.73 -24.92 -20.07
C PHE A 156 -2.12 -25.08 -20.69
N LEU A 157 -2.21 -24.93 -22.02
CA LEU A 157 -3.47 -24.99 -22.77
C LEU A 157 -4.06 -26.41 -22.82
N GLU A 158 -3.21 -27.45 -22.78
CA GLU A 158 -3.60 -28.87 -22.83
C GLU A 158 -3.91 -29.48 -21.44
N GLY A 159 -4.00 -28.65 -20.40
CA GLY A 159 -4.57 -29.07 -19.11
C GLY A 159 -3.80 -28.66 -17.85
N GLU A 160 -2.57 -28.15 -17.97
CA GLU A 160 -1.85 -27.65 -16.79
C GLU A 160 -2.52 -26.40 -16.19
N ALA A 161 -3.31 -25.63 -16.95
CA ALA A 161 -4.12 -24.53 -16.42
C ALA A 161 -5.04 -24.96 -15.25
N LEU A 162 -5.67 -26.12 -15.36
CA LEU A 162 -6.53 -26.66 -14.30
C LEU A 162 -5.72 -27.16 -13.09
N LYS A 163 -4.53 -27.74 -13.35
CA LYS A 163 -3.61 -28.17 -12.28
C LYS A 163 -3.13 -26.97 -11.46
N VAL A 164 -2.76 -25.87 -12.12
CA VAL A 164 -2.36 -24.61 -11.50
C VAL A 164 -3.52 -24.03 -10.70
N ALA A 165 -4.71 -23.92 -11.29
CA ALA A 165 -5.89 -23.41 -10.58
C ALA A 165 -6.22 -24.23 -9.32
N LYS A 166 -6.08 -25.56 -9.38
CA LYS A 166 -6.24 -26.44 -8.22
C LYS A 166 -5.16 -26.21 -7.16
N ALA A 167 -3.90 -26.05 -7.56
CA ALA A 167 -2.79 -25.77 -6.63
C ALA A 167 -2.99 -24.43 -5.92
N LEU A 168 -3.38 -23.38 -6.66
CA LEU A 168 -3.72 -22.08 -6.09
C LEU A 168 -4.89 -22.16 -5.11
N ALA A 169 -5.93 -22.93 -5.43
CA ALA A 169 -7.06 -23.14 -4.53
C ALA A 169 -6.67 -23.88 -3.26
N LEU A 170 -5.76 -24.86 -3.33
CA LEU A 170 -5.21 -25.55 -2.14
C LEU A 170 -4.40 -24.60 -1.27
N GLU A 171 -3.54 -23.77 -1.88
CA GLU A 171 -2.77 -22.75 -1.16
C GLU A 171 -3.68 -21.73 -0.48
N ALA A 172 -4.72 -21.27 -1.19
CA ALA A 172 -5.73 -20.37 -0.64
C ALA A 172 -6.47 -21.00 0.54
N ASP A 173 -6.95 -22.23 0.41
CA ASP A 173 -7.64 -22.98 1.47
C ASP A 173 -6.76 -23.09 2.73
N ALA A 174 -5.48 -23.42 2.56
CA ALA A 174 -4.51 -23.53 3.65
C ALA A 174 -4.21 -22.20 4.37
N LEU A 175 -4.57 -21.04 3.80
CA LEU A 175 -4.44 -19.75 4.47
C LEU A 175 -5.54 -19.49 5.50
N LEU A 176 -6.69 -20.19 5.46
CA LEU A 176 -7.77 -20.03 6.44
C LEU A 176 -7.37 -20.51 7.83
N ASP A 177 -6.58 -21.58 7.86
CA ASP A 177 -6.18 -22.26 9.08
C ASP A 177 -4.88 -21.70 9.68
N GLN A 178 -4.26 -20.69 9.05
CA GLN A 178 -3.05 -20.04 9.55
C GLN A 178 -3.41 -18.90 10.50
N GLU A 179 -2.93 -18.98 11.74
CA GLU A 179 -2.92 -17.81 12.63
C GLU A 179 -2.00 -16.74 12.02
N GLY A 180 -2.58 -15.63 11.58
CA GLY A 180 -1.86 -14.55 10.92
C GLY A 180 -0.99 -13.77 11.90
N GLU A 181 0.28 -14.14 12.02
CA GLU A 181 1.25 -13.40 12.86
C GLU A 181 2.07 -12.36 12.08
N ASP A 182 2.09 -12.43 10.75
CA ASP A 182 2.94 -11.58 9.89
C ASP A 182 2.20 -11.00 8.67
N LEU A 183 2.52 -9.75 8.33
CA LEU A 183 1.97 -8.98 7.21
C LEU A 183 2.86 -9.05 5.95
N SER A 184 3.90 -9.89 5.93
CA SER A 184 4.80 -10.03 4.77
C SER A 184 4.07 -10.39 3.48
N ARG A 185 3.15 -11.37 3.50
CA ARG A 185 2.34 -11.75 2.32
C ARG A 185 1.43 -10.62 1.85
N HIS A 186 0.82 -9.89 2.79
CA HIS A 186 0.03 -8.70 2.50
C HIS A 186 0.86 -7.67 1.75
N PHE A 187 2.03 -7.30 2.30
CA PHE A 187 2.90 -6.32 1.67
C PHE A 187 3.49 -6.78 0.34
N ARG A 188 3.82 -8.07 0.21
CA ARG A 188 4.30 -8.62 -1.07
C ARG A 188 3.23 -8.55 -2.14
N LEU A 189 1.99 -8.99 -1.85
CA LEU A 189 0.86 -8.85 -2.77
C LEU A 189 0.61 -7.39 -3.12
N ALA A 190 0.60 -6.51 -2.12
CA ALA A 190 0.35 -5.09 -2.30
C ALA A 190 1.45 -4.43 -3.15
N LEU A 191 2.72 -4.83 -3.02
CA LEU A 191 3.83 -4.35 -3.85
C LEU A 191 3.71 -4.83 -5.30
N LEU A 192 3.44 -6.12 -5.52
CA LEU A 192 3.21 -6.70 -6.85
C LEU A 192 2.07 -5.97 -7.56
N TYR A 193 0.96 -5.76 -6.85
CA TYR A 193 -0.19 -5.02 -7.35
C TYR A 193 0.11 -3.55 -7.62
N SER A 194 0.79 -2.89 -6.69
CA SER A 194 1.21 -1.49 -6.78
C SER A 194 2.05 -1.24 -8.03
N ALA A 195 3.08 -2.05 -8.24
CA ALA A 195 3.99 -1.95 -9.37
C ALA A 195 3.30 -2.26 -10.70
N LEU A 196 2.44 -3.30 -10.76
CA LEU A 196 1.69 -3.63 -11.97
C LEU A 196 0.76 -2.49 -12.39
N LEU A 197 -0.01 -1.93 -11.44
CA LEU A 197 -0.93 -0.84 -11.73
C LEU A 197 -0.21 0.44 -12.21
N ASP A 198 0.95 0.75 -11.64
CA ASP A 198 1.73 1.91 -12.09
C ASP A 198 2.39 1.65 -13.46
N ALA A 199 3.00 0.48 -13.63
CA ALA A 199 3.64 0.08 -14.88
C ALA A 199 2.65 0.07 -16.06
N ASP A 200 1.47 -0.51 -15.88
CA ASP A 200 0.40 -0.52 -16.89
C ASP A 200 -0.02 0.90 -17.26
N ARG A 201 -0.25 1.76 -16.26
CA ARG A 201 -0.70 3.13 -16.53
C ARG A 201 0.38 3.99 -17.19
N ARG A 202 1.64 3.84 -16.79
CA ARG A 202 2.79 4.53 -17.40
C ARG A 202 3.02 4.09 -18.83
N GLN A 203 2.98 2.79 -19.11
CA GLN A 203 3.03 2.28 -20.47
C GLN A 203 1.84 2.78 -21.27
N ALA A 204 0.65 2.79 -20.66
CA ALA A 204 -0.56 3.25 -21.29
C ALA A 204 -0.47 4.73 -21.71
N GLY A 205 -0.02 5.58 -20.80
CA GLY A 205 0.15 7.02 -21.02
C GLY A 205 1.46 7.43 -21.71
N ARG A 206 2.37 6.47 -21.97
CA ARG A 206 3.76 6.73 -22.41
C ARG A 206 4.50 7.72 -21.48
N VAL A 207 4.25 7.60 -20.18
CA VAL A 207 4.81 8.47 -19.15
C VAL A 207 5.99 7.77 -18.48
N PRO A 208 7.23 8.24 -18.64
CA PRO A 208 8.37 7.65 -17.95
C PRO A 208 8.34 7.93 -16.44
N PRO A 209 9.09 7.16 -15.63
CA PRO A 209 9.36 7.50 -14.24
C PRO A 209 10.03 8.88 -14.11
N PRO A 210 9.74 9.64 -13.04
CA PRO A 210 10.36 10.94 -12.82
C PRO A 210 11.88 10.81 -12.66
N SER A 211 12.62 11.81 -13.13
CA SER A 211 14.05 11.90 -12.85
C SER A 211 14.29 12.40 -11.42
N PRO A 212 15.23 11.81 -10.67
CA PRO A 212 15.57 12.27 -9.33
C PRO A 212 16.03 13.73 -9.33
N ALA A 213 15.48 14.54 -8.42
CA ALA A 213 15.82 15.96 -8.27
C ALA A 213 16.42 16.24 -6.87
N PRO A 214 17.76 16.36 -6.75
CA PRO A 214 18.41 16.60 -5.47
C PRO A 214 17.95 17.91 -4.80
N ILE A 215 17.91 17.90 -3.46
CA ILE A 215 17.55 19.03 -2.61
C ILE A 215 18.71 19.15 -1.63
N PRO A 216 19.40 20.31 -1.54
CA PRO A 216 20.51 20.48 -0.61
C PRO A 216 20.06 20.28 0.85
N SER A 217 20.88 19.62 1.66
CA SER A 217 20.59 19.46 3.10
C SER A 217 20.46 20.81 3.82
N GLY A 218 21.20 21.82 3.37
CA GLY A 218 21.18 23.19 3.87
C GLY A 218 19.96 24.04 3.49
N ALA A 219 18.94 23.47 2.83
CA ALA A 219 17.76 24.23 2.39
C ALA A 219 17.01 24.90 3.57
N VAL A 220 16.95 24.22 4.73
CA VAL A 220 16.31 24.79 5.93
C VAL A 220 17.13 25.95 6.50
N GLU A 221 18.46 25.85 6.50
CA GLU A 221 19.38 26.91 6.91
C GLU A 221 19.25 28.14 6.01
N ALA A 222 19.19 27.92 4.69
CA ALA A 222 18.98 29.00 3.72
C ALA A 222 17.67 29.75 4.00
N TYR A 223 16.59 29.02 4.29
CA TYR A 223 15.31 29.60 4.67
C TYR A 223 15.35 30.40 5.98
N LEU A 224 16.04 29.89 7.00
CA LEU A 224 16.20 30.60 8.28
C LEU A 224 17.04 31.88 8.13
N GLY A 225 17.90 31.96 7.11
CA GLY A 225 18.65 33.17 6.74
C GLY A 225 19.52 33.73 7.88
N GLY A 226 19.99 32.86 8.78
CA GLY A 226 20.78 33.25 9.96
C GLY A 226 20.01 34.06 11.02
N ARG A 227 18.69 34.23 10.88
CA ARG A 227 17.88 35.01 11.83
C ARG A 227 17.63 34.18 13.10
N PRO A 228 17.92 34.73 14.30
CA PRO A 228 17.68 34.01 15.54
C PRO A 228 16.18 33.83 15.77
N ALA A 229 15.82 32.76 16.48
CA ALA A 229 14.43 32.50 16.82
C ALA A 229 13.91 33.58 17.79
N GLN A 230 12.68 34.06 17.59
CA GLN A 230 12.11 35.14 18.41
C GLN A 230 10.94 34.70 19.31
N GLY A 231 10.86 35.23 20.52
CA GLY A 231 9.77 34.97 21.46
C GLY A 231 10.02 33.81 22.43
N PRO A 232 9.04 33.47 23.29
CA PRO A 232 9.25 32.61 24.46
C PRO A 232 9.73 31.18 24.15
N LEU A 233 9.40 30.67 22.96
CA LEU A 233 9.79 29.32 22.52
C LEU A 233 11.11 29.29 21.72
N ALA A 234 11.83 30.42 21.60
CA ALA A 234 13.09 30.49 20.88
C ALA A 234 14.15 29.48 21.38
N PRO A 235 14.41 29.34 22.69
CA PRO A 235 15.38 28.36 23.19
C PRO A 235 15.01 26.92 22.82
N HIS A 236 13.72 26.59 22.81
CA HIS A 236 13.21 25.27 22.44
C HIS A 236 13.40 24.99 20.95
N ARG A 237 13.11 25.97 20.08
CA ARG A 237 13.31 25.85 18.62
C ARG A 237 14.77 25.64 18.27
N GLU A 238 15.65 26.44 18.85
CA GLU A 238 17.09 26.31 18.60
C GLU A 238 17.66 25.00 19.15
N ALA A 239 17.28 24.60 20.37
CA ALA A 239 17.70 23.34 20.94
C ALA A 239 17.23 22.15 20.08
N LEU A 240 15.99 22.19 19.58
CA LEU A 240 15.45 21.14 18.72
C LEU A 240 16.22 21.06 17.39
N LEU A 241 16.43 22.18 16.70
CA LEU A 241 17.18 22.22 15.43
C LEU A 241 18.62 21.73 15.59
N ARG A 242 19.32 22.15 16.64
CA ARG A 242 20.66 21.65 16.97
C ARG A 242 20.65 20.16 17.30
N GLY A 243 19.66 19.70 18.08
CA GLY A 243 19.57 18.31 18.49
C GLY A 243 19.29 17.35 17.33
N VAL A 244 18.42 17.71 16.38
CA VAL A 244 18.20 16.88 15.19
C VAL A 244 19.43 16.87 14.26
N ALA A 245 20.17 17.99 14.18
CA ALA A 245 21.45 18.04 13.46
C ALA A 245 22.51 17.12 14.10
N GLU A 246 22.54 17.05 15.42
CA GLU A 246 23.41 16.11 16.13
C GLU A 246 22.97 14.67 15.95
N ALA A 247 21.66 14.39 16.01
CA ALA A 247 21.11 13.06 15.78
C ALA A 247 21.44 12.52 14.37
N LEU A 248 21.53 13.41 13.37
CA LEU A 248 21.96 13.08 12.01
C LEU A 248 23.40 12.56 11.90
N LYS A 249 24.25 12.73 12.92
CA LYS A 249 25.63 12.21 12.90
C LYS A 249 25.74 10.74 13.28
N ALA A 250 24.62 10.11 13.66
CA ALA A 250 24.60 8.69 13.97
C ALA A 250 24.96 7.82 12.74
N PRO A 251 25.42 6.57 12.93
CA PRO A 251 25.62 5.64 11.82
C PRO A 251 24.36 5.49 10.95
N LEU A 252 24.54 5.38 9.63
CA LEU A 252 23.43 5.44 8.67
C LEU A 252 22.44 4.29 8.88
N GLU A 253 22.92 3.10 9.22
CA GLU A 253 22.12 1.90 9.52
C GLU A 253 21.18 2.09 10.72
N ALA A 254 21.46 3.05 11.61
CA ALA A 254 20.58 3.41 12.72
C ALA A 254 19.49 4.42 12.32
N LEU A 255 19.61 5.01 11.12
CA LEU A 255 18.75 6.08 10.61
C LEU A 255 17.99 5.68 9.34
N PHE A 256 18.49 4.72 8.54
CA PHE A 256 17.90 4.35 7.25
C PHE A 256 18.17 2.88 6.85
N PRO A 257 17.13 2.07 6.56
CA PRO A 257 15.74 2.27 6.96
C PRO A 257 15.57 2.13 8.48
N ALA A 258 14.84 3.05 9.11
CA ALA A 258 14.65 3.01 10.56
C ALA A 258 13.22 3.34 11.03
N ARG A 259 13.01 3.15 12.33
CA ARG A 259 11.85 3.64 13.07
C ARG A 259 12.34 4.66 14.08
N LEU A 260 11.86 5.89 13.96
CA LEU A 260 12.36 7.05 14.68
C LEU A 260 11.21 7.84 15.31
N THR A 261 11.49 8.53 16.41
CA THR A 261 10.54 9.42 17.07
C THR A 261 11.10 10.83 17.21
N LEU A 262 10.24 11.84 17.15
CA LEU A 262 10.57 13.24 17.43
C LEU A 262 9.51 13.85 18.36
N THR A 263 9.82 13.86 19.65
CA THR A 263 8.95 14.37 20.72
C THR A 263 9.33 15.80 21.11
N ALA A 264 8.46 16.76 20.81
CA ALA A 264 8.67 18.16 21.18
C ALA A 264 7.33 18.89 21.41
N PRO A 265 7.30 19.94 22.25
CA PRO A 265 6.08 20.70 22.49
C PRO A 265 5.57 21.40 21.23
N THR A 266 4.27 21.64 21.18
CA THR A 266 3.65 22.46 20.14
C THR A 266 4.30 23.83 20.09
N GLY A 267 4.59 24.33 18.88
CA GLY A 267 5.28 25.61 18.67
C GLY A 267 6.82 25.55 18.80
N ALA A 268 7.41 24.40 19.17
CA ALA A 268 8.86 24.22 19.23
C ALA A 268 9.53 24.03 17.85
N GLY A 269 8.80 24.22 16.75
CA GLY A 269 9.38 24.16 15.40
C GLY A 269 9.56 22.75 14.84
N LYS A 270 8.70 21.78 15.23
CA LYS A 270 8.75 20.38 14.76
C LYS A 270 8.84 20.26 13.23
N THR A 271 8.06 21.03 12.48
CA THR A 271 8.06 21.01 11.01
C THR A 271 9.44 21.30 10.42
N LEU A 272 10.09 22.40 10.81
CA LEU A 272 11.41 22.75 10.32
C LEU A 272 12.49 21.75 10.79
N ALA A 273 12.37 21.25 12.02
CA ALA A 273 13.28 20.24 12.53
C ALA A 273 13.16 18.91 11.78
N ALA A 274 11.95 18.48 11.46
CA ALA A 274 11.69 17.27 10.69
C ALA A 274 12.16 17.40 9.24
N LEU A 275 11.91 18.55 8.58
CA LEU A 275 12.43 18.83 7.24
C LEU A 275 13.96 18.86 7.22
N ARG A 276 14.58 19.53 8.20
CA ARG A 276 16.04 19.56 8.35
C ARG A 276 16.63 18.16 8.49
N PHE A 277 16.04 17.35 9.38
CA PHE A 277 16.44 15.96 9.55
C PHE A 277 16.27 15.16 8.26
N ALA A 278 15.11 15.24 7.62
CA ALA A 278 14.80 14.48 6.42
C ALA A 278 15.72 14.83 5.24
N LEU A 279 15.98 16.12 5.00
CA LEU A 279 16.88 16.55 3.92
C LEU A 279 18.34 16.18 4.19
N GLY A 280 18.80 16.29 5.44
CA GLY A 280 20.13 15.83 5.83
C GLY A 280 20.30 14.31 5.71
N LEU A 281 19.32 13.53 6.17
CA LEU A 281 19.34 12.08 6.03
C LEU A 281 19.32 11.66 4.55
N ARG A 282 18.48 12.32 3.74
CA ARG A 282 18.39 12.08 2.30
C ARG A 282 19.73 12.30 1.58
N GLU A 283 20.45 13.37 1.91
CA GLU A 283 21.79 13.61 1.36
C GLU A 283 22.78 12.51 1.74
N ARG A 284 22.79 12.08 3.00
CA ARG A 284 23.64 10.97 3.45
C ARG A 284 23.32 9.65 2.74
N VAL A 285 22.04 9.31 2.59
CA VAL A 285 21.60 8.11 1.86
C VAL A 285 22.05 8.18 0.39
N ARG A 286 22.02 9.37 -0.23
CA ARG A 286 22.53 9.56 -1.60
C ARG A 286 24.03 9.32 -1.68
N GLU A 287 24.80 9.87 -0.76
CA GLU A 287 26.26 9.80 -0.78
C GLU A 287 26.79 8.41 -0.42
N GLU A 288 26.18 7.75 0.56
CA GLU A 288 26.64 6.46 1.07
C GLU A 288 26.04 5.27 0.29
N LEU A 289 24.81 5.39 -0.23
CA LEU A 289 24.07 4.28 -0.86
C LEU A 289 23.65 4.53 -2.31
N GLY A 290 23.92 5.72 -2.87
CA GLY A 290 23.51 6.08 -4.23
C GLY A 290 21.99 6.19 -4.43
N LEU A 291 21.22 6.24 -3.34
CA LEU A 291 19.76 6.28 -3.36
C LEU A 291 19.26 7.66 -2.96
N LEU A 292 18.24 8.18 -3.64
CA LEU A 292 17.64 9.47 -3.30
C LEU A 292 16.23 9.27 -2.73
N PRO A 293 16.08 9.06 -1.40
CA PRO A 293 14.76 8.81 -0.82
C PRO A 293 13.89 10.07 -0.88
N LYS A 294 12.61 9.91 -1.20
CA LYS A 294 11.63 11.00 -1.15
C LYS A 294 11.21 11.30 0.28
N VAL A 295 10.77 12.52 0.55
CA VAL A 295 10.23 12.93 1.85
C VAL A 295 8.71 12.96 1.77
N VAL A 296 8.03 12.10 2.55
CA VAL A 296 6.55 12.07 2.59
C VAL A 296 6.10 12.57 3.95
N TYR A 297 5.63 13.82 4.00
CA TYR A 297 5.12 14.49 5.19
C TYR A 297 3.61 14.29 5.32
N THR A 298 3.20 13.57 6.35
CA THR A 298 1.82 13.13 6.56
C THR A 298 1.20 13.84 7.74
N LEU A 299 0.00 14.40 7.53
CA LEU A 299 -0.74 15.17 8.53
C LEU A 299 -2.17 14.66 8.74
N PRO A 300 -2.82 14.99 9.87
CA PRO A 300 -4.18 14.55 10.13
C PRO A 300 -5.26 15.39 9.45
N TYR A 301 -5.03 16.69 9.29
CA TYR A 301 -6.02 17.64 8.80
C TYR A 301 -5.49 18.44 7.60
N ILE A 302 -6.37 18.75 6.64
CA ILE A 302 -6.01 19.46 5.41
C ILE A 302 -5.50 20.88 5.70
N ALA A 303 -6.15 21.62 6.61
CA ALA A 303 -5.77 22.99 6.92
C ALA A 303 -4.31 23.10 7.41
N ILE A 304 -3.85 22.10 8.17
CA ILE A 304 -2.45 22.03 8.62
C ILE A 304 -1.54 21.61 7.47
N ALA A 305 -2.01 20.75 6.56
CA ALA A 305 -1.27 20.37 5.37
C ALA A 305 -0.95 21.55 4.44
N ASP A 306 -1.90 22.47 4.23
CA ASP A 306 -1.66 23.69 3.46
C ASP A 306 -0.58 24.58 4.11
N GLN A 307 -0.60 24.70 5.44
CA GLN A 307 0.41 25.46 6.18
C GLN A 307 1.81 24.84 6.06
N VAL A 308 1.92 23.51 6.23
CA VAL A 308 3.19 22.79 6.08
C VAL A 308 3.69 22.82 4.64
N ALA A 309 2.78 22.71 3.66
CA ALA A 309 3.13 22.86 2.25
C ALA A 309 3.72 24.24 1.96
N GLU A 310 3.13 25.31 2.49
CA GLU A 310 3.67 26.67 2.33
C GLU A 310 5.06 26.83 2.97
N VAL A 311 5.30 26.22 4.14
CA VAL A 311 6.65 26.16 4.74
C VAL A 311 7.62 25.43 3.82
N ALA A 312 7.23 24.27 3.28
CA ALA A 312 8.07 23.52 2.34
C ALA A 312 8.36 24.31 1.06
N ARG A 313 7.38 25.03 0.49
CA ARG A 313 7.57 25.92 -0.67
C ARG A 313 8.63 26.97 -0.40
N ARG A 314 8.56 27.64 0.74
CA ARG A 314 9.54 28.68 1.11
C ARG A 314 10.94 28.10 1.35
N VAL A 315 11.03 26.91 1.94
CA VAL A 315 12.31 26.20 2.12
C VAL A 315 12.94 25.87 0.76
N LEU A 316 12.16 25.34 -0.19
CA LEU A 316 12.63 25.03 -1.53
C LEU A 316 13.04 26.29 -2.30
N ALA A 317 12.22 27.35 -2.26
CA ALA A 317 12.51 28.62 -2.91
C ALA A 317 13.78 29.30 -2.35
N ALA A 318 13.96 29.27 -1.03
CA ALA A 318 15.17 29.80 -0.38
C ALA A 318 16.45 29.04 -0.78
N ALA A 319 16.31 27.77 -1.18
CA ALA A 319 17.40 26.97 -1.73
C ALA A 319 17.61 27.17 -3.25
N GLY A 320 16.87 28.09 -3.89
CA GLY A 320 16.96 28.36 -5.33
C GLY A 320 16.27 27.31 -6.21
N LEU A 321 15.39 26.48 -5.64
CA LEU A 321 14.68 25.42 -6.35
C LEU A 321 13.25 25.87 -6.71
N SER A 322 12.73 25.39 -7.84
CA SER A 322 11.30 25.54 -8.16
C SER A 322 10.45 24.66 -7.23
N PRO A 323 9.56 25.23 -6.41
CA PRO A 323 8.67 24.44 -5.57
C PRO A 323 7.77 23.52 -6.38
N GLU A 324 7.29 23.95 -7.54
CA GLU A 324 6.38 23.18 -8.41
C GLU A 324 7.04 21.91 -8.96
N ALA A 325 8.35 21.96 -9.21
CA ALA A 325 9.12 20.81 -9.68
C ALA A 325 9.42 19.78 -8.57
N HIS A 326 9.46 20.20 -7.30
CA HIS A 326 9.95 19.38 -6.18
C HIS A 326 8.87 19.00 -5.15
N LEU A 327 7.77 19.77 -5.06
CA LEU A 327 6.74 19.60 -4.06
C LEU A 327 5.42 19.15 -4.68
N LEU A 328 4.89 18.04 -4.16
CA LEU A 328 3.52 17.61 -4.39
C LEU A 328 2.69 17.87 -3.12
N VAL A 329 1.53 18.52 -3.28
CA VAL A 329 0.52 18.60 -2.21
C VAL A 329 -0.63 17.70 -2.61
N HIS A 330 -0.92 16.68 -1.80
CA HIS A 330 -1.97 15.72 -2.10
C HIS A 330 -2.92 15.55 -0.92
N HIS A 331 -4.10 16.14 -1.06
CA HIS A 331 -5.31 15.83 -0.29
C HIS A 331 -6.52 15.95 -1.22
N HIS A 332 -7.71 15.50 -0.79
CA HIS A 332 -8.90 15.45 -1.65
C HIS A 332 -9.32 16.82 -2.22
N LEU A 333 -8.98 17.93 -1.54
CA LEU A 333 -9.19 19.30 -2.05
C LEU A 333 -8.05 19.86 -2.94
N ALA A 334 -6.94 19.14 -3.09
CA ALA A 334 -5.78 19.63 -3.86
C ALA A 334 -6.02 19.55 -5.37
N LEU A 335 -6.84 18.60 -5.83
CA LEU A 335 -7.24 18.45 -7.23
C LEU A 335 -7.99 19.68 -7.78
N SER A 336 -8.73 20.39 -6.91
CA SER A 336 -9.46 21.60 -7.29
C SER A 336 -8.55 22.81 -7.58
N ARG A 337 -7.23 22.69 -7.39
CA ARG A 337 -6.24 23.76 -7.60
C ARG A 337 -5.35 23.54 -8.83
N LEU A 338 -5.63 22.51 -9.64
CA LEU A 338 -4.95 22.31 -10.92
C LEU A 338 -5.26 23.48 -11.85
N ARG A 339 -4.25 23.97 -12.59
CA ARG A 339 -4.45 25.06 -13.56
C ARG A 339 -5.15 24.49 -14.80
N GLU A 340 -6.00 25.29 -15.46
CA GLU A 340 -6.73 24.87 -16.67
C GLU A 340 -5.81 24.41 -17.82
N GLU A 341 -4.52 24.77 -17.77
CA GLU A 341 -3.51 24.46 -18.79
C GLU A 341 -2.70 23.17 -18.49
N ASP A 342 -2.84 22.56 -17.32
CA ASP A 342 -2.10 21.32 -16.99
C ASP A 342 -2.74 20.11 -17.68
N PRO A 343 -1.97 19.21 -18.34
CA PRO A 343 -2.49 17.94 -18.82
C PRO A 343 -3.07 17.14 -17.65
N VAL A 344 -4.41 17.05 -17.59
CA VAL A 344 -5.16 16.45 -16.48
C VAL A 344 -4.67 15.03 -16.15
N GLU A 345 -4.30 14.27 -17.17
CA GLU A 345 -3.83 12.89 -17.02
C GLU A 345 -2.45 12.78 -16.35
N GLU A 346 -1.52 13.70 -16.66
CA GLU A 346 -0.20 13.76 -16.03
C GLU A 346 -0.31 14.22 -14.56
N ALA A 347 -1.16 15.21 -14.28
CA ALA A 347 -1.42 15.68 -12.92
C ALA A 347 -2.07 14.59 -12.04
N LEU A 348 -2.99 13.79 -12.59
CA LEU A 348 -3.58 12.65 -11.91
C LEU A 348 -2.55 11.56 -11.65
N LEU A 349 -1.68 11.25 -12.62
CA LEU A 349 -0.60 10.29 -12.46
C LEU A 349 0.35 10.67 -11.33
N LEU A 350 0.84 11.93 -11.32
CA LEU A 350 1.75 12.44 -10.28
C LEU A 350 1.17 12.28 -8.87
N GLN A 351 -0.15 12.47 -8.70
CA GLN A 351 -0.83 12.28 -7.41
C GLN A 351 -0.98 10.81 -7.02
N GLU A 352 -1.14 9.93 -8.00
CA GLU A 352 -1.36 8.51 -7.79
C GLU A 352 -0.10 7.72 -7.46
N THR A 353 1.09 8.25 -7.78
CA THR A 353 2.40 7.60 -7.59
C THR A 353 3.34 8.35 -6.62
N TRP A 354 3.01 9.60 -6.27
CA TRP A 354 3.84 10.46 -5.41
C TRP A 354 5.23 10.73 -6.03
N ASP A 355 5.24 11.14 -7.29
CA ASP A 355 6.42 11.34 -8.13
C ASP A 355 7.20 12.65 -7.89
N ARG A 356 7.05 13.25 -6.71
CA ARG A 356 7.83 14.43 -6.29
C ARG A 356 8.71 14.11 -5.09
N GLU A 357 9.80 14.87 -4.96
CA GLU A 357 10.82 14.68 -3.94
C GLU A 357 10.36 14.99 -2.53
N VAL A 358 9.43 15.94 -2.41
CA VAL A 358 8.71 16.25 -1.18
C VAL A 358 7.22 16.12 -1.45
N VAL A 359 6.54 15.32 -0.64
CA VAL A 359 5.10 15.10 -0.73
C VAL A 359 4.49 15.51 0.59
N VAL A 360 3.59 16.48 0.58
CA VAL A 360 2.78 16.86 1.73
C VAL A 360 1.38 16.30 1.54
N THR A 361 0.98 15.40 2.45
CA THR A 361 -0.26 14.64 2.32
C THR A 361 -0.90 14.37 3.68
N THR A 362 -1.96 13.56 3.70
CA THR A 362 -2.72 13.26 4.91
C THR A 362 -2.73 11.77 5.26
N PHE A 363 -3.07 11.44 6.51
CA PHE A 363 -3.24 10.04 6.92
C PHE A 363 -4.30 9.30 6.09
N HIS A 364 -5.32 10.03 5.61
CA HIS A 364 -6.32 9.48 4.68
C HIS A 364 -5.74 9.02 3.34
N GLN A 365 -4.56 9.50 2.94
CA GLN A 365 -3.87 9.05 1.72
C GLN A 365 -2.84 7.94 2.02
N VAL A 366 -2.09 8.07 3.12
CA VAL A 366 -1.09 7.07 3.52
C VAL A 366 -1.74 5.77 3.96
N PHE A 367 -2.78 5.81 4.79
CA PHE A 367 -3.34 4.59 5.37
C PHE A 367 -3.90 3.63 4.28
N PRO A 368 -4.70 4.10 3.30
CA PRO A 368 -5.11 3.24 2.18
C PRO A 368 -3.96 2.75 1.29
N ALA A 369 -2.85 3.49 1.21
CA ALA A 369 -1.66 3.06 0.48
C ALA A 369 -0.91 1.90 1.19
N LEU A 370 -1.14 1.70 2.50
CA LEU A 370 -0.57 0.59 3.26
C LEU A 370 -1.52 -0.60 3.38
N VAL A 371 -2.83 -0.34 3.47
CA VAL A 371 -3.85 -1.37 3.73
C VAL A 371 -4.42 -1.96 2.44
N GLY A 372 -4.63 -1.15 1.39
CA GLY A 372 -5.34 -1.61 0.19
C GLY A 372 -6.77 -2.07 0.46
N PRO A 373 -7.59 -2.35 -0.57
CA PRO A 373 -7.18 -3.18 -1.70
C PRO A 373 -7.19 -2.50 -3.07
N GLY A 374 -7.48 -1.19 -3.16
CA GLY A 374 -7.72 -0.51 -4.44
C GLY A 374 -6.54 0.30 -5.00
N SER A 375 -6.87 1.22 -5.91
CA SER A 375 -5.94 2.14 -6.57
C SER A 375 -5.02 2.97 -5.63
N PRO A 376 -5.33 3.24 -4.35
CA PRO A 376 -4.38 3.88 -3.45
C PRO A 376 -3.07 3.10 -3.23
N LEU A 377 -3.08 1.77 -3.46
CA LEU A 377 -1.88 0.93 -3.34
C LEU A 377 -0.79 1.29 -4.35
N ARG A 378 -1.09 1.97 -5.46
CA ARG A 378 -0.08 2.36 -6.48
C ARG A 378 1.12 3.11 -5.92
N ARG A 379 0.98 3.76 -4.75
CA ARG A 379 2.05 4.51 -4.08
C ARG A 379 3.02 3.64 -3.29
N LEU A 380 2.63 2.41 -2.97
CA LEU A 380 3.38 1.56 -2.04
C LEU A 380 4.79 1.20 -2.57
N HIS A 381 4.92 0.85 -3.85
CA HIS A 381 6.23 0.51 -4.41
C HIS A 381 7.17 1.73 -4.37
N THR A 382 6.68 2.93 -4.73
CA THR A 382 7.51 4.16 -4.68
C THR A 382 7.92 4.55 -3.25
N LEU A 383 7.11 4.21 -2.25
CA LEU A 383 7.54 4.33 -0.85
C LEU A 383 8.64 3.31 -0.54
N ALA A 384 8.41 2.04 -0.87
CA ALA A 384 9.29 0.93 -0.53
C ALA A 384 10.67 1.03 -1.19
N GLU A 385 10.77 1.60 -2.39
CA GLU A 385 12.05 1.88 -3.07
C GLU A 385 12.98 2.79 -2.26
N GLY A 386 12.41 3.78 -1.56
CA GLY A 386 13.18 4.72 -0.75
C GLY A 386 12.37 5.92 -0.29
N ALA A 387 12.04 5.98 1.00
CA ALA A 387 11.28 7.09 1.56
C ALA A 387 11.64 7.43 3.01
N ILE A 388 11.48 8.70 3.35
CA ILE A 388 11.44 9.22 4.72
C ILE A 388 9.98 9.61 4.98
N LEU A 389 9.22 8.71 5.60
CA LEU A 389 7.81 8.87 5.92
C LEU A 389 7.65 9.53 7.30
N ILE A 390 7.26 10.79 7.30
CA ILE A 390 7.03 11.59 8.49
C ILE A 390 5.53 11.52 8.85
N LEU A 391 5.22 11.12 10.07
CA LEU A 391 3.87 11.03 10.63
C LEU A 391 3.71 12.10 11.72
N ASP A 392 3.11 13.25 11.37
CA ASP A 392 2.89 14.37 12.28
C ASP A 392 1.57 14.23 13.04
N GLU A 393 1.61 14.43 14.36
CA GLU A 393 0.46 14.31 15.26
C GLU A 393 -0.32 12.99 15.10
N VAL A 394 0.39 11.87 14.93
CA VAL A 394 -0.21 10.55 14.66
C VAL A 394 -1.26 10.09 15.69
N GLN A 395 -1.23 10.63 16.92
CA GLN A 395 -2.22 10.35 17.96
C GLN A 395 -3.62 10.86 17.65
N THR A 396 -3.80 11.71 16.63
CA THR A 396 -5.14 12.16 16.21
C THR A 396 -5.93 11.07 15.50
N LEU A 397 -5.26 9.99 15.06
CA LEU A 397 -5.96 8.83 14.51
C LEU A 397 -6.79 8.15 15.61
N PRO A 398 -7.99 7.62 15.29
CA PRO A 398 -8.78 6.83 16.23
C PRO A 398 -7.93 5.72 16.88
N ALA A 399 -8.01 5.59 18.20
CA ALA A 399 -7.15 4.68 18.97
C ALA A 399 -7.36 3.21 18.59
N GLU A 400 -8.53 2.88 18.06
CA GLU A 400 -8.92 1.57 17.54
C GLU A 400 -8.04 1.14 16.36
N LEU A 401 -7.53 2.10 15.57
CA LEU A 401 -6.67 1.84 14.41
C LEU A 401 -5.20 1.67 14.77
N TRP A 402 -4.80 2.02 15.99
CA TRP A 402 -3.41 2.02 16.41
C TRP A 402 -2.73 0.65 16.39
N PRO A 403 -3.38 -0.46 16.79
CA PRO A 403 -2.77 -1.79 16.68
C PRO A 403 -2.46 -2.16 15.23
N LEU A 404 -3.40 -1.89 14.31
CA LEU A 404 -3.22 -2.15 12.89
C LEU A 404 -2.11 -1.28 12.31
N LEU A 405 -2.13 0.03 12.58
CA LEU A 405 -1.07 0.93 12.13
C LEU A 405 0.30 0.53 12.66
N ARG A 406 0.40 0.12 13.93
CA ARG A 406 1.65 -0.40 14.50
C ARG A 406 2.12 -1.65 13.74
N GLY A 407 1.23 -2.60 13.47
CA GLY A 407 1.55 -3.80 12.69
C GLY A 407 2.07 -3.45 11.30
N LEU A 408 1.34 -2.59 10.58
CA LEU A 408 1.71 -2.10 9.25
C LEU A 408 3.07 -1.41 9.26
N LEU A 409 3.31 -0.47 10.18
CA LEU A 409 4.59 0.25 10.27
C LEU A 409 5.73 -0.68 10.66
N ARG A 410 5.51 -1.70 11.50
CA ARG A 410 6.56 -2.68 11.84
C ARG A 410 6.91 -3.56 10.64
N ALA A 411 5.93 -4.01 9.87
CA ALA A 411 6.12 -4.91 8.73
C ALA A 411 6.33 -4.18 7.38
N LEU A 412 6.29 -2.85 7.35
CA LEU A 412 6.43 -2.05 6.13
C LEU A 412 7.75 -2.39 5.41
N PRO A 413 7.68 -2.87 4.16
CA PRO A 413 8.83 -3.42 3.44
C PRO A 413 9.74 -2.32 2.88
N GLY A 414 10.91 -2.74 2.41
CA GLY A 414 11.82 -1.90 1.65
C GLY A 414 12.60 -0.89 2.49
N ARG A 415 12.99 0.21 1.85
CA ARG A 415 13.95 1.21 2.35
C ARG A 415 13.23 2.43 2.91
N VAL A 416 12.33 2.20 3.87
CA VAL A 416 11.51 3.27 4.47
C VAL A 416 11.96 3.60 5.88
N THR A 417 12.27 4.87 6.11
CA THR A 417 12.44 5.44 7.45
C THR A 417 11.15 6.10 7.89
N VAL A 418 10.59 5.67 9.01
CA VAL A 418 9.39 6.28 9.60
C VAL A 418 9.79 7.19 10.75
N VAL A 419 9.40 8.47 10.68
CA VAL A 419 9.58 9.44 11.75
C VAL A 419 8.22 9.79 12.33
N SER A 420 7.89 9.27 13.51
CA SER A 420 6.67 9.67 14.22
C SER A 420 6.96 10.89 15.09
N MET A 421 6.25 12.00 14.87
CA MET A 421 6.48 13.21 15.65
C MET A 421 5.20 13.77 16.25
N THR A 422 5.29 14.11 17.54
CA THR A 422 4.15 14.60 18.31
C THR A 422 4.61 15.10 19.67
N ALA A 423 3.80 15.93 20.34
CA ALA A 423 4.03 16.26 21.75
C ALA A 423 3.66 15.08 22.68
N THR A 424 2.69 14.25 22.30
CA THR A 424 2.09 13.18 23.12
C THR A 424 2.19 11.85 22.40
N GLN A 425 3.39 11.25 22.43
CA GLN A 425 3.73 10.06 21.65
C GLN A 425 2.87 8.85 22.05
N PRO A 426 1.99 8.35 21.16
CA PRO A 426 1.41 7.03 21.35
C PRO A 426 2.52 6.01 21.07
N ARG A 427 2.50 4.86 21.75
CA ARG A 427 3.51 3.81 21.55
C ARG A 427 3.43 3.13 20.16
N LEU A 428 2.99 3.81 19.09
CA LEU A 428 2.85 3.28 17.72
C LEU A 428 4.18 2.88 17.09
N VAL A 429 5.20 3.69 17.33
CA VAL A 429 6.56 3.49 16.81
C VAL A 429 7.49 3.34 18.01
N GLU A 430 8.17 2.20 18.08
CA GLU A 430 9.27 1.96 19.01
C GLU A 430 10.56 2.19 18.23
N GLY A 431 11.26 3.27 18.56
CA GLY A 431 12.33 3.78 17.72
C GLY A 431 13.29 4.71 18.46
N ARG A 432 14.38 5.06 17.79
CA ARG A 432 15.37 6.02 18.30
C ARG A 432 14.74 7.41 18.35
N GLU A 433 14.95 8.12 19.46
CA GLU A 433 14.53 9.50 19.58
C GLU A 433 15.53 10.45 18.90
N LEU A 434 15.00 11.35 18.08
CA LEU A 434 15.74 12.41 17.42
C LEU A 434 15.80 13.70 18.24
N ALA A 435 14.74 14.02 18.98
CA ALA A 435 14.70 15.23 19.78
C ALA A 435 15.61 15.12 21.02
N PRO A 436 16.41 16.16 21.32
CA PRO A 436 17.21 16.19 22.53
C PRO A 436 16.30 16.42 23.75
N ARG A 437 16.87 16.33 24.94
CA ARG A 437 16.17 16.81 26.13
C ARG A 437 16.01 18.33 26.03
N LEU A 438 14.77 18.81 25.98
CA LEU A 438 14.47 20.23 25.94
C LEU A 438 14.49 20.83 27.36
N PRO A 439 15.12 22.01 27.57
CA PRO A 439 15.16 22.68 28.87
C PRO A 439 13.76 22.97 29.42
N GLY A 440 13.49 22.65 30.68
CA GLY A 440 12.21 22.99 31.34
C GLY A 440 10.98 22.19 30.87
N TYR A 441 11.11 21.31 29.88
CA TYR A 441 10.00 20.49 29.40
C TYR A 441 9.98 19.11 30.10
N PRO A 442 8.83 18.64 30.62
CA PRO A 442 8.74 17.35 31.30
C PRO A 442 9.19 16.21 30.40
N ARG A 443 9.73 15.15 31.00
CA ARG A 443 10.14 13.95 30.28
C ARG A 443 8.90 13.29 29.66
N ARG A 444 8.71 13.51 28.36
CA ARG A 444 7.93 12.74 27.38
C ARG A 444 6.65 12.09 27.93
N VAL A 445 5.50 12.67 27.60
CA VAL A 445 4.21 12.02 27.83
C VAL A 445 4.04 10.91 26.79
N ARG A 446 4.12 9.65 27.24
CA ARG A 446 3.81 8.48 26.40
C ARG A 446 2.41 8.01 26.69
N LEU A 447 1.55 7.99 25.68
CA LEU A 447 0.23 7.39 25.79
C LEU A 447 0.39 5.86 25.75
N ALA A 448 0.24 5.22 26.90
CA ALA A 448 0.22 3.77 27.04
C ALA A 448 -1.25 3.31 27.05
N PHE A 449 -1.69 2.68 25.96
CA PHE A 449 -3.01 2.04 25.84
C PHE A 449 -2.94 0.49 25.88
N PRO A 450 -2.11 -0.17 26.73
CA PRO A 450 -1.85 -1.60 26.59
C PRO A 450 -3.05 -2.52 26.91
N ARG A 451 -4.20 -2.00 27.37
CA ARG A 451 -5.29 -2.87 27.86
C ARG A 451 -6.72 -2.45 27.51
N LEU A 452 -6.96 -1.43 26.69
CA LEU A 452 -8.35 -1.06 26.37
C LEU A 452 -9.07 -2.09 25.50
N GLN A 453 -8.38 -2.99 24.79
CA GLN A 453 -9.03 -4.13 24.11
C GLN A 453 -9.80 -5.02 25.10
N ALA A 454 -9.32 -5.21 26.33
CA ALA A 454 -10.08 -5.94 27.34
C ALA A 454 -11.33 -5.19 27.82
N TYR A 455 -11.34 -3.87 27.64
CA TYR A 455 -12.38 -2.95 28.11
C TYR A 455 -13.19 -2.32 26.96
N THR A 456 -13.02 -2.76 25.70
CA THR A 456 -13.89 -2.35 24.61
C THR A 456 -15.17 -3.17 24.62
N VAL A 457 -16.25 -2.59 24.11
CA VAL A 457 -17.58 -3.22 24.10
C VAL A 457 -17.55 -4.60 23.43
N SER A 458 -16.70 -4.85 22.42
CA SER A 458 -16.72 -6.11 21.67
C SER A 458 -16.18 -7.32 22.45
N PRO A 459 -15.06 -7.26 23.19
CA PRO A 459 -14.63 -8.39 24.03
C PRO A 459 -15.48 -8.58 25.29
N LEU A 460 -16.06 -7.50 25.82
CA LEU A 460 -17.15 -7.57 26.82
C LEU A 460 -18.37 -8.30 26.24
N LEU A 461 -18.80 -7.97 25.03
CA LEU A 461 -19.89 -8.67 24.33
C LEU A 461 -19.56 -10.14 24.09
N ARG A 462 -18.33 -10.47 23.68
CA ARG A 462 -17.92 -11.87 23.48
C ARG A 462 -17.86 -12.68 24.78
N ARG A 463 -17.58 -12.04 25.93
CA ARG A 463 -17.69 -12.68 27.25
C ARG A 463 -19.13 -12.80 27.72
N ALA A 464 -19.94 -11.76 27.51
CA ALA A 464 -21.38 -11.78 27.74
C ALA A 464 -22.09 -12.89 26.95
N LEU A 465 -21.72 -13.08 25.67
CA LEU A 465 -22.23 -14.16 24.82
C LEU A 465 -21.83 -15.56 25.33
N LYS A 466 -20.72 -15.70 26.07
CA LYS A 466 -20.28 -16.97 26.68
C LYS A 466 -21.03 -17.31 27.97
N ASN A 467 -21.69 -16.33 28.60
CA ASN A 467 -22.50 -16.51 29.80
C ASN A 467 -24.01 -16.58 29.49
N LEU A 468 -24.39 -16.80 28.22
CA LEU A 468 -25.80 -17.01 27.87
C LEU A 468 -26.32 -18.34 28.44
N PRO A 469 -27.61 -18.43 28.83
CA PRO A 469 -28.22 -19.69 29.20
C PRO A 469 -28.12 -20.71 28.05
N PRO A 470 -28.15 -22.03 28.33
CA PRO A 470 -27.92 -23.04 27.31
C PRO A 470 -28.96 -22.96 26.17
N PRO A 471 -28.56 -23.23 24.90
CA PRO A 471 -29.47 -23.31 23.77
C PRO A 471 -30.54 -24.37 24.00
N LEU A 472 -31.79 -24.02 23.73
CA LEU A 472 -32.92 -24.94 23.78
C LEU A 472 -33.00 -25.66 22.43
N LEU A 473 -33.00 -27.00 22.46
CA LEU A 473 -33.18 -27.86 21.28
C LEU A 473 -32.18 -27.58 20.14
N GLY A 474 -30.93 -27.20 20.49
CA GLY A 474 -29.87 -26.96 19.49
C GLY A 474 -30.04 -25.67 18.67
N ARG A 475 -30.98 -24.80 19.04
CA ARG A 475 -31.16 -23.49 18.43
C ARG A 475 -30.45 -22.39 19.23
N GLU A 476 -29.51 -21.70 18.59
CA GLU A 476 -28.71 -20.61 19.17
C GLU A 476 -29.56 -19.41 19.64
N ASP A 477 -30.72 -19.19 19.04
CA ASP A 477 -31.56 -18.03 19.31
C ASP A 477 -32.57 -18.24 20.45
N TRP A 478 -32.78 -19.49 20.89
CA TRP A 478 -33.70 -19.83 21.97
C TRP A 478 -32.89 -20.37 23.15
N ARG A 479 -32.99 -19.72 24.31
CA ARG A 479 -32.23 -20.11 25.52
C ARG A 479 -33.18 -20.54 26.62
N HIS A 480 -32.82 -21.61 27.35
CA HIS A 480 -33.65 -22.15 28.43
C HIS A 480 -33.25 -21.52 29.77
N VAL A 481 -34.19 -20.82 30.42
CA VAL A 481 -34.05 -20.31 31.79
C VAL A 481 -35.21 -20.84 32.62
N PRO A 482 -34.97 -21.67 33.64
CA PRO A 482 -36.02 -22.09 34.58
C PRO A 482 -36.68 -20.87 35.22
N ARG A 483 -38.02 -20.87 35.35
CA ARG A 483 -38.80 -19.71 35.83
C ARG A 483 -38.30 -19.15 37.16
N GLU A 484 -37.90 -20.04 38.06
CA GLU A 484 -37.38 -19.70 39.38
C GLU A 484 -35.94 -19.16 39.40
N ALA A 485 -35.21 -19.26 38.28
CA ALA A 485 -33.88 -18.68 38.08
C ALA A 485 -33.91 -17.41 37.21
N VAL A 486 -35.06 -16.97 36.70
CA VAL A 486 -35.15 -15.80 35.80
C VAL A 486 -34.61 -14.53 36.47
N ALA A 487 -34.88 -14.35 37.76
CA ALA A 487 -34.40 -13.20 38.53
C ALA A 487 -32.86 -13.16 38.67
N ASP A 488 -32.18 -14.29 38.47
CA ASP A 488 -30.70 -14.37 38.55
C ASP A 488 -30.05 -13.86 37.25
N TYR A 489 -30.74 -13.93 36.12
CA TYR A 489 -30.20 -13.58 34.81
C TYR A 489 -30.83 -12.33 34.20
N TYR A 490 -32.01 -11.89 34.65
CA TYR A 490 -32.79 -10.84 34.00
C TYR A 490 -33.45 -9.90 35.01
N ASP A 491 -33.37 -8.61 34.73
CA ASP A 491 -34.02 -7.51 35.43
C ASP A 491 -35.07 -6.88 34.50
N GLU A 492 -36.26 -6.61 35.02
CA GLU A 492 -37.37 -6.12 34.19
C GLU A 492 -37.18 -4.68 33.69
N GLU A 493 -36.40 -3.83 34.39
CA GLU A 493 -36.12 -2.46 33.96
C GLU A 493 -34.89 -2.35 33.06
N VAL A 494 -33.86 -3.16 33.32
CA VAL A 494 -32.53 -3.00 32.66
C VAL A 494 -32.12 -4.16 31.74
N GLY A 495 -32.91 -5.23 31.66
CA GLY A 495 -32.62 -6.41 30.83
C GLY A 495 -31.69 -7.41 31.53
N PHE A 496 -30.85 -8.14 30.77
CA PHE A 496 -29.97 -9.16 31.37
C PHE A 496 -29.06 -8.57 32.45
N LYS A 497 -28.97 -9.25 33.60
CA LYS A 497 -28.08 -8.89 34.71
C LYS A 497 -26.66 -9.32 34.39
N TRP A 498 -25.69 -8.42 34.56
CA TRP A 498 -24.27 -8.68 34.32
C TRP A 498 -23.48 -8.42 35.60
N GLU A 499 -22.84 -9.43 36.18
CA GLU A 499 -21.99 -9.25 37.38
C GLU A 499 -20.60 -8.74 37.01
N MET A 500 -20.36 -7.43 37.22
CA MET A 500 -19.13 -6.73 36.81
C MET A 500 -17.83 -7.36 37.31
N ASP A 501 -17.88 -8.05 38.44
CA ASP A 501 -16.76 -8.70 39.13
C ASP A 501 -16.20 -9.89 38.33
N GLN A 502 -17.01 -10.49 37.44
CA GLN A 502 -16.57 -11.54 36.51
C GLN A 502 -15.94 -10.98 35.22
N PHE A 503 -15.95 -9.65 35.03
CA PHE A 503 -15.45 -8.98 33.83
C PHE A 503 -14.11 -8.24 34.04
N LEU A 504 -13.70 -8.01 35.30
CA LEU A 504 -12.40 -7.47 35.71
C LEU A 504 -11.36 -8.57 35.88
#